data_AF-A0A521LV24-F1
#
_entry.id   AF-A0A521LV24-F1
#
_cell.length_a   1.000
_cell.length_b   1.000
_cell.length_c   1.000
_cell.angle_alpha   90.00
_cell.angle_beta   90.00
_cell.angle_gamma   90.00
#
_symmetry.space_group_name_H-M   'P 1'
#
loop_
_entity.id
_entity.type
_entity.pdbx_description
1 polymer ?
#
loop_
_entity_poly.entity_id
_entity_poly.type
_entity_poly.pdbx_seq_one_letter_code
_entity_poly.pdbx_strand_id
1 'polypeptide(L)'
;MLDLQGCELGLDRLGVQRIRRCVVHTRRTRPRRAGHIALRRVPLRPPEGKCPNPANMSDFLPHPFWNFSLEIYSGEGVAEACLDLQERRGCDVNILLFCCWLGASGRPTLTADRLRALLLVSDAWQAEIVRPLRSVRRLLKDRPWPGALPETVDAVRRRVADAELAAEHAEQIKLASLHMPAADRDRPVEKRLRAAVGNLGVYAVCLGVVPDAKDRAAVVALMAATFPGLPRQEIERTVGPVPSSSAPSR
;
A
#
# COMPACT_ATOMS: atom_id res chain seq x y z
N MET A 1 -28.17 -23.50 -9.57
CA MET A 1 -28.35 -22.24 -10.30
C MET A 1 -28.43 -21.13 -9.27
N LEU A 2 -27.28 -20.68 -8.79
CA LEU A 2 -27.10 -19.49 -7.94
C LEU A 2 -25.79 -18.83 -8.38
N ASP A 3 -25.76 -17.51 -8.30
CA ASP A 3 -24.90 -16.66 -9.12
C ASP A 3 -23.46 -16.55 -8.57
N LEU A 4 -22.48 -16.48 -9.48
CA LEU A 4 -21.04 -16.39 -9.16
C LEU A 4 -20.54 -14.94 -9.35
N GLN A 5 -21.28 -13.98 -8.81
CA GLN A 5 -20.88 -12.57 -8.71
C GLN A 5 -20.60 -12.20 -7.25
N GLY A 6 -19.33 -12.18 -6.86
CA GLY A 6 -18.91 -11.74 -5.54
C GLY A 6 -17.38 -11.76 -5.38
N CYS A 7 -16.83 -10.68 -4.84
CA CYS A 7 -15.41 -10.51 -4.50
C CYS A 7 -14.41 -10.41 -5.69
N GLU A 8 -14.70 -9.55 -6.67
CA GLU A 8 -13.58 -8.78 -7.25
C GLU A 8 -13.05 -7.81 -6.17
N LEU A 9 -11.96 -8.18 -5.52
CA LEU A 9 -11.14 -7.21 -4.77
C LEU A 9 -10.58 -6.21 -5.79
N GLY A 10 -11.00 -4.94 -5.68
CA GLY A 10 -10.89 -3.89 -6.70
C GLY A 10 -9.48 -3.37 -7.04
N LEU A 11 -8.48 -4.26 -7.15
CA LEU A 11 -7.10 -3.95 -7.55
C LEU A 11 -7.00 -3.38 -8.99
N ASP A 12 -8.05 -3.51 -9.78
CA ASP A 12 -8.12 -3.07 -11.19
C ASP A 12 -8.40 -1.58 -11.40
N ARG A 13 -8.71 -0.81 -10.33
CA ARG A 13 -8.84 0.66 -10.38
C ARG A 13 -7.50 1.43 -10.41
N LEU A 14 -6.36 0.77 -10.21
CA LEU A 14 -5.03 1.40 -10.15
C LEU A 14 -4.44 1.77 -11.56
N GLY A 15 -5.17 2.52 -12.39
CA GLY A 15 -4.73 2.97 -13.72
C GLY A 15 -4.97 4.46 -13.98
N VAL A 16 -4.25 5.02 -14.97
CA VAL A 16 -4.03 6.48 -15.26
C VAL A 16 -2.80 7.06 -14.50
N GLN A 17 -2.19 8.20 -14.88
CA GLN A 17 -1.43 8.41 -16.14
C GLN A 17 -0.10 9.21 -15.94
N ARG A 18 0.77 9.11 -16.96
CA ARG A 18 1.79 10.11 -17.44
C ARG A 18 2.60 10.96 -16.44
N ILE A 19 3.89 10.64 -16.32
CA ILE A 19 4.98 11.64 -16.39
C ILE A 19 6.01 11.19 -17.46
N ARG A 20 6.65 12.14 -18.14
CA ARG A 20 7.53 11.92 -19.31
C ARG A 20 8.95 11.48 -18.91
N ARG A 21 9.63 10.83 -19.87
CA ARG A 21 11.03 10.36 -19.85
C ARG A 21 12.02 11.29 -19.12
N CYS A 22 12.93 10.69 -18.37
CA CYS A 22 14.35 11.04 -18.47
C CYS A 22 15.16 9.75 -18.68
N VAL A 23 16.15 9.78 -19.57
CA VAL A 23 16.93 8.59 -19.98
C VAL A 23 18.33 8.69 -19.39
N VAL A 24 18.75 7.69 -18.62
CA VAL A 24 20.14 7.53 -18.20
C VAL A 24 20.63 6.14 -18.60
N HIS A 25 21.73 6.09 -19.34
CA HIS A 25 22.38 4.85 -19.76
C HIS A 25 23.43 4.42 -18.73
N THR A 26 23.35 3.19 -18.23
CA THR A 26 24.47 2.50 -17.58
C THR A 26 24.63 1.08 -18.12
N ARG A 27 25.87 0.57 -18.07
CA ARG A 27 26.38 -0.44 -19.02
C ARG A 27 26.12 -1.88 -18.57
N ARG A 28 25.85 -2.76 -19.55
CA ARG A 28 25.87 -4.22 -19.38
C ARG A 28 27.28 -4.72 -19.00
N THR A 29 27.34 -5.68 -18.07
CA THR A 29 28.44 -6.64 -17.96
C THR A 29 27.89 -8.07 -18.09
N ARG A 30 28.68 -9.00 -18.66
CA ARG A 30 28.28 -10.38 -18.95
C ARG A 30 28.93 -11.37 -17.96
N PRO A 31 28.36 -12.59 -17.79
CA PRO A 31 28.66 -13.46 -16.65
C PRO A 31 29.93 -14.32 -16.84
N ARG A 32 30.44 -14.88 -15.73
CA ARG A 32 31.43 -15.97 -15.71
C ARG A 32 30.77 -17.34 -15.47
N ARG A 33 31.47 -18.40 -15.88
CA ARG A 33 30.93 -19.74 -16.17
C ARG A 33 30.59 -20.57 -14.92
N ALA A 34 29.65 -21.51 -15.09
CA ALA A 34 29.22 -22.48 -14.11
C ALA A 34 30.25 -23.61 -13.87
N GLY A 35 30.31 -24.08 -12.62
CA GLY A 35 30.89 -25.37 -12.25
C GLY A 35 29.79 -26.40 -12.03
N HIS A 36 29.95 -27.61 -12.56
CA HIS A 36 28.98 -28.70 -12.37
C HIS A 36 29.21 -29.41 -11.03
N ILE A 37 28.16 -29.52 -10.20
CA ILE A 37 28.12 -30.42 -9.04
C ILE A 37 27.00 -31.44 -9.29
N ALA A 38 27.34 -32.73 -9.29
CA ALA A 38 26.40 -33.80 -9.54
C ALA A 38 25.53 -34.07 -8.30
N LEU A 39 24.26 -33.64 -8.33
CA LEU A 39 23.30 -33.94 -7.28
C LEU A 39 22.73 -35.36 -7.48
N ARG A 40 22.99 -36.26 -6.53
CA ARG A 40 22.32 -37.58 -6.44
C ARG A 40 20.83 -37.39 -6.25
N ARG A 41 20.00 -38.01 -7.10
CA ARG A 41 18.54 -38.05 -6.93
C ARG A 41 18.16 -39.01 -5.81
N VAL A 42 17.58 -38.47 -4.73
CA VAL A 42 16.83 -39.27 -3.74
C VAL A 42 15.37 -39.34 -4.21
N PRO A 43 14.70 -40.52 -4.21
CA PRO A 43 13.28 -40.61 -4.55
C PRO A 43 12.44 -40.02 -3.42
N LEU A 44 11.74 -38.91 -3.68
CA LEU A 44 10.72 -38.39 -2.77
C LEU A 44 9.42 -39.17 -2.97
N ARG A 45 9.07 -40.03 -2.00
CA ARG A 45 7.71 -40.57 -1.87
C ARG A 45 6.86 -39.50 -1.17
N PRO A 46 5.74 -39.04 -1.75
CA PRO A 46 4.87 -38.09 -1.06
C PRO A 46 4.20 -38.78 0.13
N PRO A 47 4.10 -38.14 1.31
CA PRO A 47 3.30 -38.67 2.40
C PRO A 47 1.81 -38.57 2.04
N GLU A 48 1.06 -39.64 2.24
CA GLU A 48 -0.39 -39.68 2.04
C GLU A 48 -1.10 -38.94 3.19
N GLY A 49 -1.05 -37.61 3.11
CA GLY A 49 -1.81 -36.68 3.96
C GLY A 49 -2.72 -35.83 3.08
N LYS A 50 -4.01 -35.79 3.40
CA LYS A 50 -5.02 -35.02 2.66
C LYS A 50 -4.63 -33.54 2.69
N CYS A 51 -4.10 -33.02 1.59
CA CYS A 51 -3.73 -31.61 1.49
C CYS A 51 -4.96 -30.74 1.79
N PRO A 52 -4.87 -29.74 2.69
CA PRO A 52 -5.94 -28.78 2.89
C PRO A 52 -6.29 -28.10 1.56
N ASN A 53 -7.57 -27.82 1.34
CA ASN A 53 -8.04 -27.16 0.12
C ASN A 53 -7.38 -25.77 0.01
N PRO A 54 -6.55 -25.49 -1.03
CA PRO A 54 -5.76 -24.26 -1.12
C PRO A 54 -6.59 -22.99 -1.38
N ALA A 55 -7.91 -23.11 -1.53
CA ALA A 55 -8.78 -22.00 -1.95
C ALA A 55 -9.11 -20.94 -0.87
N ASN A 56 -8.72 -21.11 0.40
CA ASN A 56 -9.19 -20.25 1.50
C ASN A 56 -8.22 -20.02 2.68
N MET A 57 -6.91 -20.17 2.45
CA MET A 57 -5.91 -19.56 3.32
C MET A 57 -5.14 -18.53 2.49
N SER A 58 -5.16 -17.28 2.94
CA SER A 58 -4.29 -16.24 2.38
C SER A 58 -2.83 -16.70 2.45
N ASP A 59 -2.14 -16.76 1.31
CA ASP A 59 -0.72 -17.12 1.22
C ASP A 59 0.19 -16.16 2.01
N PHE A 60 -0.35 -14.99 2.40
CA PHE A 60 0.30 -14.00 3.24
C PHE A 60 0.32 -14.39 4.71
N LEU A 61 1.52 -14.37 5.31
CA LEU A 61 1.70 -14.49 6.76
C LEU A 61 0.82 -13.44 7.49
N PRO A 62 0.00 -13.86 8.48
CA PRO A 62 -0.88 -12.94 9.20
C PRO A 62 -0.06 -11.94 9.99
N HIS A 63 -0.35 -10.65 9.81
CA HIS A 63 0.36 -9.58 10.48
C HIS A 63 -0.61 -8.46 10.91
N PRO A 64 -0.56 -7.95 12.16
CA PRO A 64 -1.56 -6.99 12.66
C PRO A 64 -1.63 -5.66 11.90
N PHE A 65 -0.57 -5.28 11.18
CA PHE A 65 -0.61 -4.13 10.26
C PHE A 65 -1.28 -4.51 8.92
N TRP A 66 -1.00 -5.69 8.36
CA TRP A 66 -1.61 -6.11 7.10
C TRP A 66 -3.13 -6.26 7.21
N ASN A 67 -3.60 -6.93 8.27
CA ASN A 67 -5.02 -7.12 8.51
C ASN A 67 -5.75 -5.77 8.65
N PHE A 68 -5.14 -4.82 9.37
CA PHE A 68 -5.65 -3.45 9.49
C PHE A 68 -5.64 -2.73 8.13
N SER A 69 -4.58 -2.85 7.33
CA SER A 69 -4.50 -2.25 6.00
C SER A 69 -5.63 -2.74 5.09
N LEU A 70 -5.93 -4.05 5.10
CA LEU A 70 -7.05 -4.62 4.33
C LEU A 70 -8.41 -4.09 4.81
N GLU A 71 -8.63 -4.08 6.13
CA GLU A 71 -9.87 -3.57 6.75
C GLU A 71 -10.10 -2.09 6.38
N ILE A 72 -9.10 -1.23 6.64
CA ILE A 72 -9.19 0.21 6.38
C ILE A 72 -9.30 0.52 4.89
N TYR A 73 -8.55 -0.16 4.02
CA TYR A 73 -8.60 0.09 2.57
C TYR A 73 -9.94 -0.31 1.94
N SER A 74 -10.71 -1.20 2.58
CA SER A 74 -12.09 -1.51 2.20
C SER A 74 -13.13 -0.49 2.67
N GLY A 75 -12.74 0.47 3.51
CA GLY A 75 -13.60 1.53 4.04
C GLY A 75 -14.04 2.56 2.99
N GLU A 76 -15.22 3.14 3.20
CA GLU A 76 -15.82 4.10 2.27
C GLU A 76 -14.91 5.30 1.98
N GLY A 77 -14.60 5.53 0.70
CA GLY A 77 -13.79 6.65 0.24
C GLY A 77 -12.29 6.55 0.55
N VAL A 78 -11.81 5.47 1.18
CA VAL A 78 -10.39 5.31 1.53
C VAL A 78 -9.54 5.05 0.28
N ALA A 79 -9.99 4.18 -0.62
CA ALA A 79 -9.27 3.90 -1.86
C ALA A 79 -9.13 5.17 -2.72
N GLU A 80 -10.22 5.94 -2.85
CA GLU A 80 -10.26 7.23 -3.54
C GLU A 80 -9.33 8.27 -2.87
N ALA A 81 -9.31 8.35 -1.54
CA ALA A 81 -8.43 9.25 -0.79
C ALA A 81 -6.94 8.89 -0.94
N CYS A 82 -6.61 7.60 -0.87
CA CYS A 82 -5.26 7.09 -1.10
C CYS A 82 -4.77 7.39 -2.53
N LEU A 83 -5.64 7.18 -3.53
CA LEU A 83 -5.37 7.48 -4.93
C LEU A 83 -5.12 8.98 -5.16
N ASP A 84 -6.00 9.85 -4.67
CA ASP A 84 -5.86 11.31 -4.81
C ASP A 84 -4.57 11.84 -4.17
N LEU A 85 -4.21 11.34 -2.98
CA LEU A 85 -2.94 11.68 -2.31
C LEU A 85 -1.73 11.13 -3.08
N GLN A 86 -1.81 9.90 -3.62
CA GLN A 86 -0.74 9.32 -4.43
C GLN A 86 -0.52 10.12 -5.72
N GLU A 87 -1.59 10.49 -6.45
CA GLU A 87 -1.48 11.21 -7.71
C GLU A 87 -1.08 12.68 -7.54
N ARG A 88 -1.68 13.40 -6.57
CA ARG A 88 -1.41 14.84 -6.39
C ARG A 88 -0.14 15.14 -5.59
N ARG A 89 0.25 14.26 -4.65
CA ARG A 89 1.35 14.51 -3.71
C ARG A 89 2.50 13.51 -3.80
N GLY A 90 2.36 12.43 -4.59
CA GLY A 90 3.35 11.36 -4.64
C GLY A 90 3.38 10.49 -3.38
N CYS A 91 2.30 10.50 -2.58
CA CYS A 91 2.23 9.70 -1.35
C CYS A 91 2.33 8.20 -1.64
N ASP A 92 3.02 7.49 -0.77
CA ASP A 92 3.03 6.04 -0.72
C ASP A 92 1.86 5.55 0.15
N VAL A 93 1.04 4.65 -0.40
CA VAL A 93 -0.17 4.14 0.26
C VAL A 93 0.17 3.24 1.45
N ASN A 94 1.25 2.45 1.38
CA ASN A 94 1.70 1.64 2.51
C ASN A 94 2.18 2.53 3.66
N ILE A 95 2.82 3.67 3.38
CA ILE A 95 3.19 4.66 4.40
C ILE A 95 1.96 5.36 5.00
N LEU A 96 0.97 5.76 4.17
CA LEU A 96 -0.29 6.35 4.67
C LEU A 96 -1.00 5.40 5.64
N LEU A 97 -1.16 4.13 5.25
CA LEU A 97 -1.79 3.10 6.09
C LEU A 97 -0.96 2.81 7.35
N PHE A 98 0.37 2.83 7.26
CA PHE A 98 1.26 2.65 8.43
C PHE A 98 1.11 3.79 9.45
N CYS A 99 1.04 5.03 8.98
CA CYS A 99 0.78 6.21 9.82
C CYS A 99 -0.56 6.10 10.56
N CYS A 100 -1.61 5.62 9.88
CA CYS A 100 -2.92 5.36 10.47
C CYS A 100 -2.83 4.22 11.51
N TRP A 101 -2.21 3.09 11.17
CA TRP A 101 -2.07 1.91 12.03
C TRP A 101 -1.36 2.21 13.34
N LEU A 102 -0.28 2.99 13.31
CA LEU A 102 0.44 3.38 14.53
C LEU A 102 -0.49 4.13 15.50
N GLY A 103 -1.19 5.17 15.03
CA GLY A 103 -2.13 5.90 15.88
C GLY A 103 -3.33 5.06 16.33
N ALA A 104 -3.91 4.28 15.41
CA ALA A 104 -5.01 3.35 15.69
C ALA A 104 -4.65 2.30 16.74
N SER A 105 -3.38 1.92 16.86
CA SER A 105 -2.88 0.93 17.83
C SER A 105 -2.30 1.54 19.12
N GLY A 106 -2.48 2.84 19.35
CA GLY A 106 -2.02 3.50 20.58
C GLY A 106 -0.59 4.04 20.56
N ARG A 107 0.16 3.72 19.51
CA ARG A 107 1.61 3.97 19.45
C ARG A 107 1.91 5.48 19.43
N PRO A 108 3.11 5.89 19.91
CA PRO A 108 3.53 7.29 19.85
C PRO A 108 3.60 7.79 18.41
N THR A 109 3.48 9.11 18.24
CA THR A 109 3.67 9.78 16.95
C THR A 109 5.12 9.60 16.48
N LEU A 110 5.32 9.36 15.18
CA LEU A 110 6.62 9.27 14.54
C LEU A 110 7.40 10.60 14.66
N THR A 111 8.70 10.52 14.84
CA THR A 111 9.59 11.65 14.57
C THR A 111 9.88 11.75 13.08
N ALA A 112 10.17 12.96 12.58
CA ALA A 112 10.50 13.17 11.16
C ALA A 112 11.71 12.34 10.71
N ASP A 113 12.71 12.14 11.57
CA ASP A 113 13.89 11.32 11.24
C ASP A 113 13.56 9.83 11.20
N ARG A 114 12.70 9.35 12.10
CA ARG A 114 12.22 7.96 12.08
C ARG A 114 11.38 7.68 10.83
N LEU A 115 10.58 8.63 10.37
CA LEU A 115 9.82 8.51 9.13
C LEU A 115 10.71 8.61 7.89
N ARG A 116 11.68 9.55 7.84
CA ARG A 116 12.69 9.60 6.76
C ARG A 116 13.44 8.28 6.59
N ALA A 117 13.81 7.63 7.71
CA ALA A 117 14.46 6.32 7.67
C ALA A 117 13.55 5.19 7.16
N LEU A 118 12.23 5.27 7.40
CA LEU A 118 11.26 4.32 6.86
C LEU A 118 11.00 4.57 5.36
N LEU A 119 10.87 5.84 4.96
CA LEU A 119 10.71 6.26 3.57
C LEU A 119 11.87 5.79 2.69
N LEU A 120 13.12 5.94 3.13
CA LEU A 120 14.28 5.48 2.38
C LEU A 120 14.23 3.97 2.05
N VAL A 121 13.71 3.14 2.97
CA VAL A 121 13.57 1.70 2.75
C VAL A 121 12.37 1.40 1.84
N SER A 122 11.26 2.11 2.02
CA SER A 122 10.06 2.00 1.19
C SER A 122 10.33 2.40 -0.25
N ASP A 123 10.93 3.57 -0.49
CA ASP A 123 11.25 4.08 -1.82
C ASP A 123 12.18 3.14 -2.61
N ALA A 124 13.17 2.52 -1.95
CA ALA A 124 14.03 1.53 -2.58
C ALA A 124 13.24 0.28 -3.02
N TRP A 125 12.42 -0.28 -2.13
CA TRP A 125 11.59 -1.44 -2.43
C TRP A 125 10.54 -1.15 -3.51
N GLN A 126 9.90 0.02 -3.43
CA GLN A 126 8.95 0.52 -4.42
C GLN A 126 9.61 0.70 -5.78
N ALA A 127 10.81 1.30 -5.85
CA ALA A 127 11.52 1.51 -7.11
C ALA A 127 12.00 0.21 -7.77
N GLU A 128 12.48 -0.75 -6.98
CA GLU A 128 13.07 -1.99 -7.50
C GLU A 128 12.07 -3.13 -7.74
N ILE A 129 10.98 -3.19 -6.96
CA ILE A 129 10.03 -4.32 -6.96
C ILE A 129 8.61 -3.89 -7.37
N VAL A 130 7.95 -3.04 -6.58
CA VAL A 130 6.51 -2.77 -6.73
C VAL A 130 6.20 -1.97 -8.00
N ARG A 131 6.92 -0.85 -8.26
CA ARG A 131 6.70 -0.01 -9.44
C ARG A 131 7.00 -0.75 -10.76
N PRO A 132 8.03 -1.62 -10.87
CA PRO A 132 8.20 -2.52 -12.01
C PRO A 132 7.04 -3.51 -12.22
N LEU A 133 6.56 -4.19 -11.18
CA LEU A 133 5.41 -5.10 -11.28
C LEU A 133 4.14 -4.37 -11.74
N ARG A 134 3.84 -3.23 -11.13
CA ARG A 134 2.75 -2.32 -11.51
C ARG A 134 2.85 -1.84 -12.95
N SER A 135 4.07 -1.57 -13.43
CA SER A 135 4.33 -1.18 -14.82
C SER A 135 4.05 -2.32 -15.79
N VAL A 136 4.43 -3.55 -15.46
CA VAL A 136 4.11 -4.74 -16.27
C VAL A 136 2.59 -4.99 -16.27
N ARG A 137 1.91 -4.91 -15.11
CA ARG A 137 0.45 -5.08 -15.02
C ARG A 137 -0.31 -4.06 -15.87
N ARG A 138 0.07 -2.78 -15.79
CA ARG A 138 -0.50 -1.71 -16.64
C ARG A 138 -0.21 -1.95 -18.12
N LEU A 139 1.02 -2.31 -18.49
CA LEU A 139 1.38 -2.62 -19.88
C LEU A 139 0.54 -3.78 -20.45
N LEU A 140 0.24 -4.81 -19.64
CA LEU A 140 -0.61 -5.92 -20.03
C LEU A 140 -2.08 -5.49 -20.25
N LYS A 141 -2.60 -4.55 -19.46
CA LYS A 141 -3.96 -4.01 -19.55
C LYS A 141 -4.14 -3.01 -20.70
N ASP A 142 -3.21 -2.08 -20.84
CA ASP A 142 -3.40 -0.85 -21.65
C ASP A 142 -2.95 -0.99 -23.11
N ARG A 143 -2.35 -2.14 -23.49
CA ARG A 143 -1.78 -2.39 -24.82
C ARG A 143 -2.39 -3.63 -25.47
N PRO A 144 -2.73 -3.61 -26.79
CA PRO A 144 -3.04 -4.83 -27.53
C PRO A 144 -1.79 -5.69 -27.73
N TRP A 145 -1.99 -7.02 -27.72
CA TRP A 145 -0.93 -8.03 -27.90
C TRP A 145 -1.23 -8.93 -29.11
N PRO A 146 -0.93 -8.48 -30.35
CA PRO A 146 -1.19 -9.26 -31.56
C PRO A 146 -0.53 -10.64 -31.50
N GLY A 147 -1.30 -11.70 -31.80
CA GLY A 147 -0.84 -13.09 -31.77
C GLY A 147 -0.91 -13.76 -30.39
N ALA A 148 -1.28 -13.05 -29.32
CA ALA A 148 -1.63 -13.66 -28.03
C ALA A 148 -3.16 -13.80 -27.90
N LEU A 149 -3.61 -14.85 -27.21
CA LEU A 149 -5.02 -15.03 -26.83
C LEU A 149 -5.35 -14.10 -25.64
N PRO A 150 -6.47 -13.36 -25.64
CA PRO A 150 -6.82 -12.44 -24.54
C PRO A 150 -6.78 -13.10 -23.16
N GLU A 151 -7.30 -14.33 -23.05
CA GLU A 151 -7.39 -15.10 -21.80
C GLU A 151 -6.01 -15.45 -21.23
N THR A 152 -5.01 -15.64 -22.11
CA THR A 152 -3.63 -15.92 -21.66
C THR A 152 -2.93 -14.63 -21.22
N VAL A 153 -3.20 -13.49 -21.86
CA VAL A 153 -2.74 -12.17 -21.40
C VAL A 153 -3.35 -11.85 -20.02
N ASP A 154 -4.65 -12.06 -19.83
CA ASP A 154 -5.31 -11.84 -18.53
C ASP A 154 -4.86 -12.84 -17.45
N ALA A 155 -4.50 -14.06 -17.82
CA ALA A 155 -3.91 -15.02 -16.90
C ALA A 155 -2.47 -14.66 -16.48
N VAL A 156 -1.72 -13.90 -17.31
CA VAL A 156 -0.44 -13.29 -16.89
C VAL A 156 -0.70 -12.03 -16.05
N ARG A 157 -1.64 -11.17 -16.47
CA ARG A 157 -2.04 -9.93 -15.77
C ARG A 157 -2.42 -10.18 -14.31
N ARG A 158 -3.23 -11.22 -14.06
CA ARG A 158 -3.61 -11.66 -12.70
C ARG A 158 -2.40 -12.10 -11.89
N ARG A 159 -1.56 -12.99 -12.40
CA ARG A 159 -0.33 -13.44 -11.70
C ARG A 159 0.64 -12.30 -11.37
N VAL A 160 0.72 -11.27 -12.22
CA VAL A 160 1.51 -10.06 -11.92
C VAL A 160 0.84 -9.21 -10.84
N ALA A 161 -0.50 -9.14 -10.79
CA ALA A 161 -1.24 -8.49 -9.70
C ALA A 161 -1.04 -9.22 -8.37
N ASP A 162 -1.08 -10.57 -8.37
CA ASP A 162 -0.82 -11.39 -7.18
C ASP A 162 0.61 -11.16 -6.65
N ALA A 163 1.59 -11.08 -7.56
CA ALA A 163 2.97 -10.77 -7.22
C ALA A 163 3.17 -9.32 -6.73
N GLU A 164 2.43 -8.35 -7.28
CA GLU A 164 2.42 -6.95 -6.82
C GLU A 164 1.88 -6.86 -5.39
N LEU A 165 0.76 -7.53 -5.11
CA LEU A 165 0.16 -7.60 -3.77
C LEU A 165 1.09 -8.29 -2.76
N ALA A 166 1.78 -9.36 -3.17
CA ALA A 166 2.78 -10.04 -2.35
C ALA A 166 3.99 -9.14 -2.03
N ALA A 167 4.42 -8.31 -2.98
CA ALA A 167 5.49 -7.35 -2.77
C ALA A 167 5.08 -6.23 -1.79
N GLU A 168 3.82 -5.77 -1.84
CA GLU A 168 3.28 -4.78 -0.88
C GLU A 168 3.09 -5.38 0.52
N HIS A 169 2.66 -6.65 0.64
CA HIS A 169 2.61 -7.37 1.93
C HIS A 169 4.00 -7.47 2.58
N ALA A 170 5.02 -7.85 1.79
CA ALA A 170 6.40 -7.91 2.25
C ALA A 170 6.95 -6.54 2.69
N GLU A 171 6.58 -5.47 1.99
CA GLU A 171 6.91 -4.09 2.38
C GLU A 171 6.28 -3.72 3.74
N GLN A 172 4.99 -4.00 3.93
CA GLN A 172 4.30 -3.69 5.19
C GLN A 172 4.91 -4.45 6.38
N ILE A 173 5.27 -5.73 6.21
CA ILE A 173 6.02 -6.48 7.24
C ILE A 173 7.38 -5.84 7.49
N LYS A 174 8.10 -5.42 6.43
CA LYS A 174 9.41 -4.78 6.57
C LYS A 174 9.33 -3.46 7.34
N LEU A 175 8.39 -2.58 6.99
CA LEU A 175 8.11 -1.32 7.70
C LEU A 175 7.82 -1.56 9.19
N ALA A 176 6.94 -2.52 9.48
CA ALA A 176 6.61 -2.87 10.86
C ALA A 176 7.83 -3.44 11.62
N SER A 177 8.63 -4.31 11.01
CA SER A 177 9.86 -4.84 11.63
C SER A 177 10.89 -3.75 11.97
N LEU A 178 10.86 -2.62 11.24
CA LEU A 178 11.76 -1.48 11.44
C LEU A 178 11.24 -0.47 12.46
N HIS A 179 9.94 -0.46 12.76
CA HIS A 179 9.33 0.40 13.77
C HIS A 179 8.02 -0.19 14.33
N MET A 180 8.14 -0.93 15.43
CA MET A 180 6.99 -1.45 16.19
C MET A 180 7.17 -1.19 17.69
N PRO A 181 6.98 0.06 18.17
CA PRO A 181 6.90 0.33 19.61
C PRO A 181 5.72 -0.42 20.23
N ALA A 182 5.69 -0.52 21.56
CA ALA A 182 4.58 -1.14 22.29
C ALA A 182 3.24 -0.48 21.89
N ALA A 183 2.23 -1.32 21.66
CA ALA A 183 0.86 -0.87 21.47
C ALA A 183 0.22 -0.50 22.81
N ASP A 184 -0.69 0.47 22.79
CA ASP A 184 -1.46 0.92 23.95
C ASP A 184 -2.91 1.15 23.49
N ARG A 185 -3.66 0.05 23.36
CA ARG A 185 -5.03 0.10 22.82
C ARG A 185 -6.01 0.81 23.77
N ASP A 186 -5.67 0.83 25.07
CA ASP A 186 -6.43 1.47 26.14
C ASP A 186 -6.20 3.00 26.19
N ARG A 187 -5.17 3.50 25.48
CA ARG A 187 -4.98 4.93 25.23
C ARG A 187 -6.27 5.57 24.69
N PRO A 188 -6.75 6.67 25.30
CA PRO A 188 -7.97 7.35 24.87
C PRO A 188 -8.03 7.60 23.36
N VAL A 189 -9.21 7.37 22.77
CA VAL A 189 -9.39 7.33 21.31
C VAL A 189 -9.04 8.66 20.63
N GLU A 190 -9.22 9.79 21.32
CA GLU A 190 -8.89 11.13 20.84
C GLU A 190 -7.36 11.34 20.85
N LYS A 191 -6.64 10.72 21.80
CA LYS A 191 -5.16 10.69 21.79
C LYS A 191 -4.64 9.79 20.68
N ARG A 192 -5.33 8.69 20.35
CA ARG A 192 -5.03 7.79 19.21
C ARG A 192 -5.26 8.49 17.87
N LEU A 193 -6.39 9.20 17.71
CA LEU A 193 -6.70 10.04 16.56
C LEU A 193 -5.64 11.13 16.37
N ARG A 194 -5.29 11.88 17.43
CA ARG A 194 -4.21 12.89 17.36
C ARG A 194 -2.86 12.30 16.98
N ALA A 195 -2.55 11.07 17.39
CA ALA A 195 -1.32 10.40 16.96
C ALA A 195 -1.34 10.01 15.47
N ALA A 196 -2.47 9.50 14.96
CA ALA A 196 -2.64 9.16 13.54
C ALA A 196 -2.56 10.41 12.64
N VAL A 197 -3.30 11.47 12.97
CA VAL A 197 -3.23 12.77 12.28
C VAL A 197 -1.81 13.36 12.38
N GLY A 198 -1.18 13.28 13.55
CA GLY A 198 0.20 13.71 13.76
C GLY A 198 1.20 12.97 12.87
N ASN A 199 1.05 11.65 12.68
CA ASN A 199 1.91 10.87 11.78
C ASN A 199 1.78 11.34 10.33
N LEU A 200 0.55 11.60 9.86
CA LEU A 200 0.29 12.12 8.52
C LEU A 200 0.81 13.57 8.35
N GLY A 201 0.74 14.39 9.38
CA GLY A 201 1.37 15.72 9.41
C GLY A 201 2.90 15.65 9.32
N VAL A 202 3.53 14.74 10.06
CA VAL A 202 4.97 14.46 9.94
C VAL A 202 5.32 13.93 8.55
N TYR A 203 4.44 13.15 7.92
CA TYR A 203 4.64 12.71 6.53
C TYR A 203 4.58 13.86 5.53
N ALA A 204 3.61 14.77 5.64
CA ALA A 204 3.55 15.98 4.81
C ALA A 204 4.83 16.84 4.96
N VAL A 205 5.37 16.97 6.18
CA VAL A 205 6.66 17.63 6.42
C VAL A 205 7.82 16.89 5.74
N CYS A 206 7.87 15.55 5.79
CA CYS A 206 8.88 14.76 5.09
C CYS A 206 8.80 14.89 3.56
N LEU A 207 7.61 15.10 3.00
CA LEU A 207 7.38 15.36 1.57
C LEU A 207 7.62 16.83 1.18
N GLY A 208 7.83 17.75 2.14
CA GLY A 208 7.92 19.19 1.87
C GLY A 208 6.60 19.83 1.42
N VAL A 209 5.46 19.22 1.74
CA VAL A 209 4.12 19.64 1.31
C VAL A 209 3.40 20.39 2.44
N VAL A 210 2.77 21.52 2.10
CA VAL A 210 1.79 22.21 2.95
C VAL A 210 0.40 21.70 2.57
N PRO A 211 -0.34 21.01 3.48
CA PRO A 211 -1.63 20.41 3.14
C PRO A 211 -2.71 21.42 2.72
N ASP A 212 -3.38 21.15 1.61
CA ASP A 212 -4.50 21.93 1.08
C ASP A 212 -5.88 21.36 1.51
N ALA A 213 -6.95 21.96 0.99
CA ALA A 213 -8.33 21.56 1.30
C ALA A 213 -8.65 20.11 0.91
N LYS A 214 -8.11 19.63 -0.22
CA LYS A 214 -8.32 18.26 -0.70
C LYS A 214 -7.50 17.27 0.11
N ASP A 215 -6.26 17.63 0.46
CA ASP A 215 -5.42 16.81 1.33
C ASP A 215 -6.12 16.58 2.69
N ARG A 216 -6.68 17.63 3.30
CA ARG A 216 -7.48 17.50 4.53
C ARG A 216 -8.72 16.62 4.35
N ALA A 217 -9.45 16.76 3.24
CA ALA A 217 -10.62 15.91 2.97
C ALA A 217 -10.24 14.42 2.85
N ALA A 218 -9.12 14.11 2.17
CA ALA A 218 -8.58 12.76 2.07
C ALA A 218 -8.13 12.22 3.45
N VAL A 219 -7.47 13.04 4.27
CA VAL A 219 -7.11 12.67 5.65
C VAL A 219 -8.35 12.44 6.53
N VAL A 220 -9.43 13.23 6.37
CA VAL A 220 -10.70 13.00 7.08
C VAL A 220 -11.32 11.65 6.70
N ALA A 221 -11.30 11.26 5.42
CA ALA A 221 -11.77 9.94 4.98
C ALA A 221 -10.95 8.80 5.61
N LEU A 222 -9.61 8.91 5.57
CA LEU A 222 -8.71 7.95 6.24
C LEU A 222 -8.99 7.84 7.75
N MET A 223 -9.21 8.96 8.43
CA MET A 223 -9.48 8.98 9.86
C MET A 223 -10.89 8.47 10.20
N ALA A 224 -11.89 8.71 9.35
CA ALA A 224 -13.25 8.19 9.53
C ALA A 224 -13.27 6.65 9.44
N ALA A 225 -12.56 6.07 8.47
CA ALA A 225 -12.39 4.61 8.40
C ALA A 225 -11.54 4.07 9.56
N THR A 226 -10.50 4.80 10.00
CA THR A 226 -9.63 4.38 11.12
C THR A 226 -10.32 4.43 12.48
N PHE A 227 -11.29 5.33 12.66
CA PHE A 227 -12.00 5.57 13.92
C PHE A 227 -13.53 5.64 13.71
N PRO A 228 -14.19 4.55 13.27
CA PRO A 228 -15.59 4.57 12.85
C PRO A 228 -16.59 4.90 13.97
N GLY A 229 -16.17 4.80 15.24
CA GLY A 229 -16.96 5.21 16.40
C GLY A 229 -16.88 6.70 16.75
N LEU A 230 -16.05 7.51 16.07
CA LEU A 230 -15.92 8.94 16.35
C LEU A 230 -16.84 9.78 15.45
N PRO A 231 -17.52 10.82 15.99
CA PRO A 231 -18.27 11.76 15.18
C PRO A 231 -17.39 12.46 14.15
N ARG A 232 -17.85 12.53 12.90
CA ARG A 232 -17.13 13.18 11.79
C ARG A 232 -16.66 14.60 12.12
N GLN A 233 -17.47 15.38 12.84
CA GLN A 233 -17.13 16.74 13.27
C GLN A 233 -15.95 16.79 14.26
N GLU A 234 -15.70 15.74 15.03
CA GLU A 234 -14.51 15.65 15.91
C GLU A 234 -13.24 15.31 15.12
N ILE A 235 -13.39 14.42 14.12
CA ILE A 235 -12.33 14.09 13.17
C ILE A 235 -11.91 15.35 12.39
N GLU A 236 -12.87 16.06 11.80
CA GLU A 236 -12.62 17.32 11.06
C GLU A 236 -11.98 18.39 11.95
N ARG A 237 -12.41 18.54 13.21
CA ARG A 237 -11.75 19.43 14.19
C ARG A 237 -10.31 19.02 14.49
N THR A 238 -10.00 17.73 14.51
CA THR A 238 -8.65 17.22 14.84
C THR A 238 -7.70 17.27 13.64
N VAL A 239 -8.20 17.04 12.42
CA VAL A 239 -7.44 17.23 11.16
C VAL A 239 -7.19 18.72 10.88
N GLY A 240 -8.05 19.59 11.41
CA GLY A 240 -7.96 21.03 11.27
C GLY A 240 -8.87 21.56 10.15
N PRO A 241 -9.30 22.83 10.23
CA PRO A 241 -10.30 23.37 9.34
C PRO A 241 -9.82 23.37 7.88
N VAL A 242 -10.74 23.06 6.97
CA VAL A 242 -10.58 23.47 5.57
C VAL A 242 -10.69 25.00 5.55
N PRO A 243 -9.63 25.75 5.15
CA PRO A 243 -9.75 27.18 4.95
C PRO A 243 -10.89 27.45 3.98
N SER A 244 -11.88 28.18 4.47
CA SER A 244 -12.93 28.73 3.63
C SER A 244 -12.28 29.54 2.52
N SER A 245 -12.74 29.30 1.29
CA SER A 245 -12.40 30.11 0.12
C SER A 245 -12.70 31.58 0.44
N SER A 246 -11.67 32.34 0.79
CA SER A 246 -11.79 33.78 1.00
C SER A 246 -12.25 34.40 -0.31
N ALA A 247 -13.46 34.96 -0.32
CA ALA A 247 -13.97 35.72 -1.45
C ALA A 247 -12.96 36.83 -1.83
N PRO A 248 -12.79 37.14 -3.13
CA PRO A 248 -11.88 38.20 -3.54
C PRO A 248 -12.28 39.51 -2.87
N SER A 249 -11.34 40.12 -2.14
CA SER A 249 -11.47 41.47 -1.61
C SER A 249 -11.70 42.45 -2.77
N ARG A 250 -12.68 43.33 -2.59
CA ARG A 250 -13.04 44.40 -3.54
C ARG A 250 -11.93 45.43 -3.69
#